data_AF-A0A9E2GSM4-F1
#
_entry.id   AF-A0A9E2GSM4-F1
#
_cell.length_a   1.000
_cell.length_b   1.000
_cell.length_c   1.000
_cell.angle_alpha   90.00
_cell.angle_beta   90.00
_cell.angle_gamma   90.00
#
_symmetry.space_group_name_H-M   'P 1'
#
loop_
_entity.id
_entity.type
_entity.pdbx_description
1 polymer ?
#
loop_
_entity_poly.entity_id
_entity_poly.type
_entity_poly.pdbx_seq_one_letter_code
_entity_poly.pdbx_strand_id
1 'polypeptide(L)'
;MIVRLFLVLLSFLSFFLLTGCKSDVKVKGNCGDGFVDPGEECDGSNLADQTCGTLGHYFLGGTLSCLPDCTFDRSDCGGFCGDGELDDGHGEVCDGTDFGDQTCSTLGFHGGFLQCTNTCEFDTSVCSDVGSCGDGIIQENYGEICDTDSLDGATCESLGFTRGTLACSDTCEYDTSACIADCGNDLVDANEDCDGAELADQTCASLGHYNVDGTLLCLPDCTFDRSDCGGICGDLTIQGEEACDGLEVGGATCGSLGYAGGNLGCGSDCRYDVSACNPWLAVDAGNNHTCAIAADHSLWCWGDNQYGQLGTGDITDSLVPVAVSGMAANVIAVATGGGHTCAIKTGNSLWCWGRNQYGQLGIGSTTDKLTPTLVPSESFATIRLGSFFSCGIKTNGTVACWGLNASGQVGLSDNNQHSPYTVGAVSGGLAVGCGGQHACAVNSSGNGYCWGADYIGQLADGTISNSYPHQVSIISAVDLALGETHTCYLSSSAGMFCAGENTSGQLGMGTISSQTSPVAVSGMVNSTRAIDADFKTTCAVKTDGSVRCWGLNDHGQLGTGTLSSSNIPAQVTGLTSGFSVVRVGRYHTCALSDSGYLMCWGENEDGQLGDGTTTDQRTPISVGF
;
A
#
# COMPACT_ATOMS: atom_id res chain seq x y z
N MET A 1 -0.85 -44.99 34.09
CA MET A 1 -2.20 -45.46 34.48
C MET A 1 -3.00 -45.61 33.19
N ILE A 2 -2.98 -46.80 32.57
CA ILE A 2 -3.93 -47.92 32.77
C ILE A 2 -5.25 -47.62 32.04
N VAL A 3 -5.82 -48.43 31.13
CA VAL A 3 -5.51 -49.75 30.54
C VAL A 3 -6.42 -49.93 29.29
N ARG A 4 -5.95 -50.69 28.28
CA ARG A 4 -6.66 -51.24 27.09
C ARG A 4 -7.58 -52.43 27.45
N LEU A 5 -8.34 -52.96 26.47
CA LEU A 5 -8.83 -54.37 26.26
C LEU A 5 -10.37 -54.47 26.10
N PHE A 6 -11.00 -55.37 25.32
CA PHE A 6 -10.55 -56.51 24.49
C PHE A 6 -11.62 -56.83 23.40
N LEU A 7 -11.13 -57.52 22.37
CA LEU A 7 -11.74 -58.17 21.20
C LEU A 7 -12.33 -59.59 21.52
N VAL A 8 -13.40 -59.98 20.79
CA VAL A 8 -13.54 -61.22 19.95
C VAL A 8 -13.90 -62.62 20.53
N LEU A 9 -15.10 -63.08 20.09
CA LEU A 9 -15.50 -64.35 19.42
C LEU A 9 -15.59 -65.76 20.07
N LEU A 10 -16.73 -66.40 19.73
CA LEU A 10 -16.99 -67.77 19.22
C LEU A 10 -16.77 -69.03 20.09
N SER A 11 -17.78 -69.92 20.06
CA SER A 11 -17.73 -71.41 20.08
C SER A 11 -19.11 -71.99 20.48
N PHE A 12 -19.63 -73.15 20.08
CA PHE A 12 -19.27 -74.21 19.11
C PHE A 12 -20.50 -75.13 18.91
N LEU A 13 -20.55 -75.80 17.76
CA LEU A 13 -21.39 -76.97 17.39
C LEU A 13 -21.32 -78.14 18.39
N SER A 14 -22.34 -79.03 18.39
CA SER A 14 -22.15 -80.50 18.47
C SER A 14 -23.39 -81.31 18.06
N PHE A 15 -23.18 -82.12 17.03
CA PHE A 15 -23.99 -83.23 16.49
C PHE A 15 -23.82 -84.50 17.35
N PHE A 16 -24.76 -85.46 17.34
CA PHE A 16 -24.41 -86.89 17.27
C PHE A 16 -25.57 -87.81 16.81
N LEU A 17 -25.21 -88.70 15.90
CA LEU A 17 -25.98 -89.72 15.18
C LEU A 17 -26.31 -90.98 16.01
N LEU A 18 -27.19 -91.83 15.48
CA LEU A 18 -27.28 -93.26 15.81
C LEU A 18 -27.41 -94.14 14.55
N THR A 19 -26.51 -95.15 14.50
CA THR A 19 -26.68 -96.56 14.05
C THR A 19 -27.09 -96.85 12.60
N GLY A 20 -26.54 -97.83 11.87
CA GLY A 20 -25.61 -98.95 12.13
C GLY A 20 -25.77 -99.98 10.98
N CYS A 21 -24.68 -100.65 10.55
CA CYS A 21 -24.69 -101.64 9.46
C CYS A 21 -24.60 -103.11 9.94
N LYS A 22 -25.26 -104.01 9.19
CA LYS A 22 -24.99 -105.46 8.99
C LYS A 22 -25.87 -105.90 7.81
N SER A 23 -25.54 -106.77 6.86
CA SER A 23 -24.43 -107.69 6.58
C SER A 23 -24.71 -108.35 5.22
N ASP A 24 -23.66 -108.88 4.61
CA ASP A 24 -23.61 -110.06 3.70
C ASP A 24 -23.28 -109.82 2.22
N VAL A 25 -22.25 -110.56 1.80
CA VAL A 25 -21.58 -110.56 0.48
C VAL A 25 -22.29 -111.55 -0.47
N LYS A 26 -22.48 -111.16 -1.74
CA LYS A 26 -22.69 -112.05 -2.90
C LYS A 26 -21.95 -111.53 -4.14
N VAL A 27 -21.77 -112.40 -5.13
CA VAL A 27 -20.61 -112.51 -6.03
C VAL A 27 -20.88 -111.97 -7.45
N LYS A 28 -19.95 -111.16 -7.99
CA LYS A 28 -19.63 -110.84 -9.42
C LYS A 28 -20.82 -110.49 -10.35
N GLY A 29 -21.09 -109.18 -10.44
CA GLY A 29 -22.11 -108.54 -11.29
C GLY A 29 -21.87 -108.67 -12.79
N ASN A 30 -22.99 -108.85 -13.50
CA ASN A 30 -23.13 -108.74 -14.95
C ASN A 30 -24.35 -107.84 -15.18
N CYS A 31 -24.19 -106.76 -15.95
CA CYS A 31 -25.30 -105.87 -16.31
C CYS A 31 -26.49 -106.62 -16.93
N GLY A 32 -27.69 -106.28 -16.49
CA GLY A 32 -28.95 -106.83 -16.98
C GLY A 32 -29.49 -107.98 -16.13
N ASP A 33 -29.04 -108.14 -14.89
CA ASP A 33 -29.59 -109.16 -13.96
C ASP A 33 -30.81 -108.67 -13.17
N GLY A 34 -31.17 -107.39 -13.34
CA GLY A 34 -32.35 -106.75 -12.79
C GLY A 34 -32.13 -106.06 -11.44
N PHE A 35 -30.93 -106.12 -10.87
CA PHE A 35 -30.56 -105.45 -9.63
C PHE A 35 -29.35 -104.54 -9.86
N VAL A 36 -29.41 -103.30 -9.35
CA VAL A 36 -28.25 -102.39 -9.40
C VAL A 36 -27.30 -102.78 -8.27
N ASP A 37 -26.17 -103.39 -8.60
CA ASP A 37 -25.17 -103.85 -7.64
C ASP A 37 -24.26 -102.69 -7.17
N PRO A 38 -23.59 -102.81 -6.01
CA PRO A 38 -22.65 -101.78 -5.53
C PRO A 38 -21.49 -101.55 -6.52
N GLY A 39 -21.53 -100.43 -7.23
CA GLY A 39 -20.55 -100.04 -8.26
C GLY A 39 -21.14 -99.77 -9.65
N GLU A 40 -22.43 -100.08 -9.85
CA GLU A 40 -23.18 -99.82 -11.09
C GLU A 40 -24.01 -98.54 -10.96
N GLU A 41 -24.14 -97.75 -12.04
CA GLU A 41 -25.06 -96.59 -12.06
C GLU A 41 -26.50 -97.02 -12.36
N CYS A 42 -26.66 -98.08 -13.18
CA CYS A 42 -27.92 -98.65 -13.61
C CYS A 42 -27.75 -100.12 -14.02
N ASP A 43 -28.85 -100.89 -14.11
CA ASP A 43 -28.85 -102.27 -14.61
C ASP A 43 -30.01 -102.49 -15.59
N GLY A 44 -29.72 -102.69 -16.87
CA GLY A 44 -30.72 -102.95 -17.90
C GLY A 44 -31.77 -101.82 -18.01
N SER A 45 -33.03 -102.11 -17.65
CA SER A 45 -34.10 -101.10 -17.60
C SER A 45 -34.26 -100.44 -16.23
N ASN A 46 -33.49 -100.85 -15.23
CA ASN A 46 -33.51 -100.31 -13.88
C ASN A 46 -32.51 -99.14 -13.79
N LEU A 47 -33.03 -97.91 -13.88
CA LEU A 47 -32.23 -96.67 -13.85
C LEU A 47 -32.06 -96.10 -12.43
N ALA A 48 -32.32 -96.89 -11.38
CA ALA A 48 -32.21 -96.43 -9.98
C ALA A 48 -32.98 -95.13 -9.68
N ASP A 49 -34.17 -94.99 -10.27
CA ASP A 49 -35.03 -93.78 -10.20
C ASP A 49 -34.38 -92.49 -10.73
N GLN A 50 -33.30 -92.59 -11.50
CA GLN A 50 -32.69 -91.45 -12.15
C GLN A 50 -33.41 -91.07 -13.45
N THR A 51 -33.44 -89.78 -13.73
CA THR A 51 -33.89 -89.14 -14.96
C THR A 51 -32.84 -88.11 -15.37
N CYS A 52 -32.90 -87.58 -16.60
CA CYS A 52 -32.03 -86.48 -17.02
C CYS A 52 -32.05 -85.31 -16.00
N GLY A 53 -33.23 -84.99 -15.46
CA GLY A 53 -33.39 -83.95 -14.44
C GLY A 53 -32.78 -84.26 -13.07
N THR A 54 -32.80 -85.52 -12.61
CA THR A 54 -32.16 -85.87 -11.34
C THR A 54 -30.63 -85.97 -11.47
N LEU A 55 -30.12 -86.14 -12.69
CA LEU A 55 -28.68 -86.09 -13.00
C LEU A 55 -28.17 -84.67 -13.30
N GLY A 56 -29.03 -83.65 -13.19
CA GLY A 56 -28.64 -82.24 -13.29
C GLY A 56 -28.68 -81.64 -14.69
N HIS A 57 -29.18 -82.36 -15.70
CA HIS A 57 -29.38 -81.80 -17.04
C HIS A 57 -30.65 -80.95 -17.10
N TYR A 58 -30.63 -79.85 -17.86
CA TYR A 58 -31.78 -78.92 -17.92
C TYR A 58 -32.91 -79.43 -18.83
N PHE A 59 -32.61 -80.27 -19.83
CA PHE A 59 -33.64 -80.81 -20.73
C PHE A 59 -34.36 -82.02 -20.10
N LEU A 60 -35.45 -81.73 -19.39
CA LEU A 60 -36.28 -82.74 -18.70
C LEU A 60 -37.07 -83.68 -19.64
N GLY A 61 -37.07 -83.41 -20.95
CA GLY A 61 -37.73 -84.23 -21.97
C GLY A 61 -36.88 -85.40 -22.50
N GLY A 62 -35.60 -85.46 -22.13
CA GLY A 62 -34.66 -86.48 -22.58
C GLY A 62 -34.92 -87.87 -22.03
N THR A 63 -34.60 -88.91 -22.80
CA THR A 63 -34.72 -90.30 -22.35
C THR A 63 -33.38 -90.81 -21.80
N LEU A 64 -33.29 -90.98 -20.48
CA LEU A 64 -32.14 -91.62 -19.85
C LEU A 64 -32.17 -93.14 -20.11
N SER A 65 -31.04 -93.73 -20.51
CA SER A 65 -30.96 -95.19 -20.71
C SER A 65 -29.66 -95.77 -20.13
N CYS A 66 -29.59 -97.10 -19.99
CA CYS A 66 -28.44 -97.77 -19.39
C CYS A 66 -27.56 -98.42 -20.47
N LEU A 67 -26.26 -98.13 -20.45
CA LEU A 67 -25.29 -98.74 -21.36
C LEU A 67 -24.93 -100.18 -20.92
N PRO A 68 -24.41 -101.02 -21.83
CA PRO A 68 -24.01 -102.40 -21.52
C PRO A 68 -22.89 -102.53 -20.47
N ASP A 69 -22.22 -101.43 -20.12
CA ASP A 69 -21.20 -101.34 -19.08
C ASP A 69 -21.74 -100.83 -17.73
N CYS A 70 -23.06 -100.72 -17.59
CA CYS A 70 -23.78 -100.28 -16.40
C CYS A 70 -23.57 -98.80 -16.03
N THR A 71 -23.28 -97.95 -17.01
CA THR A 71 -23.27 -96.49 -16.87
C THR A 71 -24.47 -95.84 -17.57
N PHE A 72 -24.85 -94.63 -17.16
CA PHE A 72 -25.94 -93.92 -17.83
C PHE A 72 -25.54 -93.39 -19.21
N ASP A 73 -26.35 -93.67 -20.22
CA ASP A 73 -26.35 -92.95 -21.49
C ASP A 73 -27.12 -91.63 -21.33
N ARG A 74 -26.39 -90.51 -21.45
CA ARG A 74 -26.89 -89.14 -21.24
C ARG A 74 -27.02 -88.38 -22.56
N SER A 75 -26.83 -89.02 -23.71
CA SER A 75 -26.78 -88.32 -25.01
C SER A 75 -28.07 -87.59 -25.36
N ASP A 76 -29.20 -88.04 -24.81
CA ASP A 76 -30.54 -87.48 -25.05
C ASP A 76 -30.97 -86.46 -23.98
N CYS A 77 -30.10 -86.19 -22.99
CA CYS A 77 -30.42 -85.37 -21.82
C CYS A 77 -30.13 -83.86 -21.96
N GLY A 78 -29.55 -83.38 -23.08
CA GLY A 78 -29.15 -81.97 -23.27
C GLY A 78 -27.90 -81.55 -22.46
N GLY A 79 -27.51 -80.27 -22.56
CA GLY A 79 -26.36 -79.69 -21.84
C GLY A 79 -26.60 -79.37 -20.34
N PHE A 80 -25.63 -78.72 -19.71
CA PHE A 80 -25.73 -78.19 -18.34
C PHE A 80 -25.62 -76.66 -18.35
N CYS A 81 -26.52 -75.98 -17.63
CA CYS A 81 -26.40 -74.55 -17.43
C CYS A 81 -25.08 -74.21 -16.70
N GLY A 82 -24.17 -73.49 -17.37
CA GLY A 82 -22.83 -73.15 -16.87
C GLY A 82 -21.71 -74.08 -17.33
N ASP A 83 -21.92 -74.89 -18.39
CA ASP A 83 -20.86 -75.73 -18.98
C ASP A 83 -20.05 -75.01 -20.07
N GLY A 84 -20.46 -73.79 -20.42
CA GLY A 84 -19.72 -72.88 -21.28
C GLY A 84 -20.00 -73.04 -22.77
N GLU A 85 -21.03 -73.80 -23.17
CA GLU A 85 -21.57 -73.79 -24.53
C GLU A 85 -23.06 -73.39 -24.51
N LEU A 86 -23.49 -72.59 -25.50
CA LEU A 86 -24.87 -72.15 -25.64
C LEU A 86 -25.66 -73.12 -26.54
N ASP A 87 -26.49 -74.01 -25.97
CA ASP A 87 -27.23 -75.02 -26.72
C ASP A 87 -28.60 -74.52 -27.23
N ASP A 88 -28.57 -73.62 -28.25
CA ASP A 88 -29.76 -73.02 -28.89
C ASP A 88 -30.85 -74.05 -29.28
N GLY A 89 -30.44 -75.27 -29.65
CA GLY A 89 -31.34 -76.35 -30.11
C GLY A 89 -32.25 -76.93 -29.03
N HIS A 90 -31.97 -76.67 -27.74
CA HIS A 90 -32.69 -77.23 -26.60
C HIS A 90 -33.31 -76.17 -25.66
N GLY A 91 -33.28 -74.89 -26.07
CA GLY A 91 -34.02 -73.80 -25.40
C GLY A 91 -33.22 -73.02 -24.35
N GLU A 92 -31.91 -73.16 -24.33
CA GLU A 92 -30.99 -72.34 -23.54
C GLU A 92 -30.81 -70.97 -24.19
N VAL A 93 -30.98 -69.87 -23.42
CA VAL A 93 -30.86 -68.49 -23.94
C VAL A 93 -29.62 -67.75 -23.42
N CYS A 94 -28.94 -68.29 -22.41
CA CYS A 94 -27.67 -67.82 -21.89
C CYS A 94 -26.95 -68.97 -21.16
N ASP A 95 -25.61 -68.97 -21.11
CA ASP A 95 -24.79 -69.86 -20.28
C ASP A 95 -23.70 -69.03 -19.60
N GLY A 96 -23.76 -68.92 -18.27
CA GLY A 96 -22.73 -68.23 -17.49
C GLY A 96 -22.55 -66.77 -17.91
N THR A 97 -21.50 -66.50 -18.70
CA THR A 97 -21.18 -65.16 -19.27
C THR A 97 -21.44 -65.04 -20.77
N ASP A 98 -21.91 -66.11 -21.42
CA ASP A 98 -22.33 -66.09 -22.82
C ASP A 98 -23.84 -65.80 -22.90
N PHE A 99 -24.21 -64.73 -23.62
CA PHE A 99 -25.56 -64.17 -23.66
C PHE A 99 -26.18 -64.15 -25.07
N GLY A 100 -25.59 -64.84 -26.05
CA GLY A 100 -26.17 -64.93 -27.40
C GLY A 100 -26.42 -63.55 -28.05
N ASP A 101 -25.41 -62.68 -28.02
CA ASP A 101 -25.43 -61.27 -28.47
C ASP A 101 -26.40 -60.32 -27.73
N GLN A 102 -27.09 -60.79 -26.68
CA GLN A 102 -27.97 -59.94 -25.88
C GLN A 102 -27.22 -59.15 -24.80
N THR A 103 -27.69 -57.93 -24.56
CA THR A 103 -27.22 -57.03 -23.51
C THR A 103 -28.42 -56.36 -22.85
N CYS A 104 -28.23 -55.62 -21.75
CA CYS A 104 -29.31 -54.83 -21.16
C CYS A 104 -29.92 -53.84 -22.19
N SER A 105 -29.12 -53.26 -23.08
CA SER A 105 -29.59 -52.32 -24.10
C SER A 105 -30.42 -52.98 -25.21
N THR A 106 -30.04 -54.18 -25.67
CA THR A 106 -30.85 -54.90 -26.68
C THR A 106 -32.18 -55.39 -26.12
N LEU A 107 -32.30 -55.54 -24.79
CA LEU A 107 -33.53 -55.91 -24.07
C LEU A 107 -34.35 -54.70 -23.60
N GLY A 108 -33.95 -53.46 -23.92
CA GLY A 108 -34.72 -52.24 -23.66
C GLY A 108 -34.39 -51.51 -22.35
N PHE A 109 -33.24 -51.79 -21.73
CA PHE A 109 -32.75 -51.12 -20.52
C PHE A 109 -31.53 -50.25 -20.83
N HIS A 110 -31.36 -49.14 -20.13
CA HIS A 110 -30.38 -48.11 -20.49
C HIS A 110 -29.09 -48.14 -19.63
N GLY A 111 -28.95 -49.11 -18.73
CA GLY A 111 -27.71 -49.35 -17.96
C GLY A 111 -27.63 -50.75 -17.33
N GLY A 112 -26.49 -51.06 -16.69
CA GLY A 112 -26.24 -52.35 -16.01
C GLY A 112 -25.57 -53.42 -16.90
N PHE A 113 -25.32 -54.60 -16.32
CA PHE A 113 -24.73 -55.75 -17.03
C PHE A 113 -25.69 -56.93 -16.95
N LEU A 114 -26.08 -57.48 -18.10
CA LEU A 114 -26.98 -58.62 -18.19
C LEU A 114 -26.34 -59.85 -17.52
N GLN A 115 -27.12 -60.60 -16.76
CA GLN A 115 -26.67 -61.82 -16.11
C GLN A 115 -27.51 -63.01 -16.55
N CYS A 116 -26.94 -64.19 -16.46
CA CYS A 116 -27.65 -65.44 -16.66
C CYS A 116 -28.05 -66.02 -15.31
N THR A 117 -29.32 -66.37 -15.15
CA THR A 117 -29.80 -67.06 -13.96
C THR A 117 -29.31 -68.52 -13.93
N ASN A 118 -29.39 -69.15 -12.76
CA ASN A 118 -29.05 -70.56 -12.57
C ASN A 118 -30.00 -71.52 -13.31
N THR A 119 -31.05 -70.99 -13.94
CA THR A 119 -32.01 -71.71 -14.79
C THR A 119 -31.87 -71.33 -16.27
N CYS A 120 -30.78 -70.66 -16.64
CA CYS A 120 -30.46 -70.26 -18.00
C CYS A 120 -31.50 -69.34 -18.66
N GLU A 121 -32.15 -68.50 -17.85
CA GLU A 121 -32.94 -67.33 -18.27
C GLU A 121 -32.15 -66.04 -18.05
N PHE A 122 -32.40 -65.01 -18.86
CA PHE A 122 -31.83 -63.67 -18.64
C PHE A 122 -32.33 -63.07 -17.32
N ASP A 123 -31.40 -62.68 -16.45
CA ASP A 123 -31.67 -61.87 -15.26
C ASP A 123 -31.58 -60.38 -15.63
N THR A 124 -32.73 -59.75 -15.81
CA THR A 124 -32.84 -58.32 -16.09
C THR A 124 -32.91 -57.47 -14.82
N SER A 125 -32.92 -58.06 -13.61
CA SER A 125 -32.99 -57.31 -12.35
C SER A 125 -31.70 -56.51 -12.03
N VAL A 126 -30.61 -56.87 -12.71
CA VAL A 126 -29.32 -56.17 -12.68
C VAL A 126 -29.15 -55.15 -13.81
N CYS A 127 -30.12 -55.07 -14.72
CA CYS A 127 -30.25 -53.97 -15.67
C CYS A 127 -30.92 -52.77 -14.98
N SER A 128 -30.49 -51.56 -15.34
CA SER A 128 -30.87 -50.31 -14.67
C SER A 128 -31.70 -49.43 -15.60
N ASP A 129 -32.83 -48.92 -15.11
CA ASP A 129 -33.66 -47.89 -15.76
C ASP A 129 -33.10 -46.47 -15.52
N VAL A 130 -31.78 -46.31 -15.50
CA VAL A 130 -31.15 -44.98 -15.29
C VAL A 130 -30.91 -44.36 -16.65
N GLY A 131 -31.17 -43.05 -16.79
CA GLY A 131 -30.84 -42.31 -18.00
C GLY A 131 -29.36 -42.37 -18.30
N SER A 132 -29.00 -42.72 -19.54
CA SER A 132 -27.62 -42.88 -19.97
C SER A 132 -27.33 -41.90 -21.09
N CYS A 133 -26.51 -40.91 -20.76
CA CYS A 133 -26.06 -39.94 -21.73
C CYS A 133 -25.23 -40.59 -22.86
N GLY A 134 -25.68 -40.37 -24.09
CA GLY A 134 -24.97 -40.77 -25.31
C GLY A 134 -25.54 -42.01 -25.99
N ASP A 135 -26.77 -42.39 -25.66
CA ASP A 135 -27.47 -43.54 -26.28
C ASP A 135 -28.38 -43.15 -27.46
N GLY A 136 -28.45 -41.85 -27.76
CA GLY A 136 -29.20 -41.26 -28.87
C GLY A 136 -30.68 -40.99 -28.57
N ILE A 137 -31.14 -41.16 -27.32
CA ILE A 137 -32.54 -40.94 -26.92
C ILE A 137 -32.58 -40.00 -25.72
N ILE A 138 -33.30 -38.88 -25.81
CA ILE A 138 -33.46 -37.96 -24.67
C ILE A 138 -34.43 -38.55 -23.65
N GLN A 139 -33.96 -38.75 -22.42
CA GLN A 139 -34.77 -39.31 -21.34
C GLN A 139 -35.17 -38.24 -20.31
N GLU A 140 -36.13 -37.39 -20.70
CA GLU A 140 -36.59 -36.22 -19.92
C GLU A 140 -36.90 -36.52 -18.45
N ASN A 141 -37.48 -37.70 -18.15
CA ASN A 141 -37.83 -38.11 -16.79
C ASN A 141 -36.61 -38.30 -15.86
N TYR A 142 -35.40 -38.36 -16.43
CA TYR A 142 -34.14 -38.54 -15.72
C TYR A 142 -33.20 -37.33 -15.84
N GLY A 143 -33.70 -36.20 -16.35
CA GLY A 143 -32.98 -34.92 -16.33
C GLY A 143 -32.05 -34.68 -17.52
N GLU A 144 -32.11 -35.52 -18.55
CA GLU A 144 -31.44 -35.26 -19.83
C GLU A 144 -32.18 -34.17 -20.60
N ILE A 145 -31.46 -33.12 -20.98
CA ILE A 145 -31.98 -32.04 -21.84
C ILE A 145 -31.49 -32.16 -23.28
N CYS A 146 -30.48 -32.99 -23.52
CA CYS A 146 -29.97 -33.39 -24.82
C CYS A 146 -29.32 -34.79 -24.70
N ASP A 147 -29.07 -35.47 -25.82
CA ASP A 147 -28.27 -36.69 -25.90
C ASP A 147 -27.54 -36.73 -27.25
N THR A 148 -26.21 -36.81 -27.26
CA THR A 148 -25.37 -36.85 -28.48
C THR A 148 -25.79 -35.80 -29.52
N ASP A 149 -26.41 -36.22 -30.62
CA ASP A 149 -26.88 -35.37 -31.72
C ASP A 149 -28.32 -34.87 -31.53
N SER A 150 -29.03 -35.41 -30.54
CA SER A 150 -30.40 -35.05 -30.19
C SER A 150 -30.40 -33.89 -29.20
N LEU A 151 -30.61 -32.68 -29.70
CA LEU A 151 -30.55 -31.42 -28.93
C LEU A 151 -31.93 -30.89 -28.51
N ASP A 152 -32.99 -31.70 -28.58
CA ASP A 152 -34.39 -31.29 -28.35
C ASP A 152 -34.85 -30.06 -29.18
N GLY A 153 -34.23 -29.85 -30.34
CA GLY A 153 -34.51 -28.69 -31.20
C GLY A 153 -33.90 -27.37 -30.70
N ALA A 154 -33.11 -27.38 -29.63
CA ALA A 154 -32.31 -26.24 -29.22
C ALA A 154 -31.20 -25.95 -30.23
N THR A 155 -30.94 -24.67 -30.44
CA THR A 155 -29.82 -24.14 -31.22
C THR A 155 -29.11 -23.07 -30.41
N CYS A 156 -27.89 -22.68 -30.82
CA CYS A 156 -27.20 -21.53 -30.24
C CYS A 156 -28.10 -20.28 -30.22
N GLU A 157 -28.86 -20.04 -31.30
CA GLU A 157 -29.79 -18.91 -31.38
C GLU A 157 -30.93 -18.98 -30.37
N SER A 158 -31.46 -20.18 -30.10
CA SER A 158 -32.50 -20.36 -29.09
C SER A 158 -32.02 -20.13 -27.65
N LEU A 159 -30.71 -20.27 -27.41
CA LEU A 159 -30.07 -20.05 -26.11
C LEU A 159 -29.51 -18.63 -25.95
N GLY A 160 -29.71 -17.74 -26.92
CA GLY A 160 -29.30 -16.34 -26.85
C GLY A 160 -27.99 -16.00 -27.53
N PHE A 161 -27.42 -16.90 -28.34
CA PHE A 161 -26.26 -16.61 -29.20
C PHE A 161 -26.71 -16.19 -30.61
N THR A 162 -25.81 -15.69 -31.46
CA THR A 162 -26.19 -15.24 -32.82
C THR A 162 -25.99 -16.29 -33.89
N ARG A 163 -25.03 -17.22 -33.70
CA ARG A 163 -24.75 -18.37 -34.59
C ARG A 163 -23.89 -19.41 -33.87
N GLY A 164 -23.55 -20.50 -34.57
CA GLY A 164 -22.61 -21.51 -34.10
C GLY A 164 -23.18 -22.91 -34.17
N THR A 165 -22.56 -23.85 -33.48
CA THR A 165 -23.04 -25.22 -33.40
C THR A 165 -23.21 -25.57 -31.93
N LEU A 166 -24.44 -25.89 -31.53
CA LEU A 166 -24.73 -26.39 -30.21
C LEU A 166 -24.43 -27.88 -30.19
N ALA A 167 -23.81 -28.37 -29.12
CA ALA A 167 -23.54 -29.79 -28.93
C ALA A 167 -24.11 -30.24 -27.58
N CYS A 168 -24.21 -31.56 -27.39
CA CYS A 168 -24.52 -32.14 -26.09
C CYS A 168 -23.22 -32.61 -25.42
N SER A 169 -23.04 -32.26 -24.15
CA SER A 169 -21.89 -32.70 -23.35
C SER A 169 -22.05 -34.17 -22.89
N ASP A 170 -20.95 -34.77 -22.44
CA ASP A 170 -20.94 -36.12 -21.84
C ASP A 170 -21.79 -36.25 -20.56
N THR A 171 -22.27 -35.13 -20.01
CA THR A 171 -23.17 -35.06 -18.85
C THR A 171 -24.60 -34.72 -19.24
N CYS A 172 -24.94 -34.70 -20.53
CA CYS A 172 -26.27 -34.41 -21.05
C CYS A 172 -26.81 -33.02 -20.73
N GLU A 173 -25.88 -32.07 -20.61
CA GLU A 173 -26.13 -30.63 -20.62
C GLU A 173 -25.71 -30.04 -21.98
N TYR A 174 -26.31 -28.92 -22.38
CA TYR A 174 -25.91 -28.20 -23.60
C TYR A 174 -24.46 -27.69 -23.50
N ASP A 175 -23.61 -28.09 -24.44
CA ASP A 175 -22.28 -27.54 -24.63
C ASP A 175 -22.35 -26.35 -25.59
N THR A 176 -22.21 -25.15 -25.03
CA THR A 176 -22.25 -23.87 -25.77
C THR A 176 -20.88 -23.40 -26.25
N SER A 177 -19.82 -24.19 -26.10
CA SER A 177 -18.44 -23.76 -26.42
C SER A 177 -18.20 -23.45 -27.90
N ALA A 178 -19.01 -24.01 -28.79
CA ALA A 178 -19.00 -23.73 -30.24
C ALA A 178 -20.13 -22.77 -30.67
N CYS A 179 -20.86 -22.19 -29.73
CA CYS A 179 -21.75 -21.05 -29.99
C CYS A 179 -20.92 -19.75 -30.07
N ILE A 180 -21.34 -18.85 -30.95
CA ILE A 180 -20.62 -17.61 -31.27
C ILE A 180 -21.55 -16.44 -30.95
N ALA A 181 -21.08 -15.53 -30.10
CA ALA A 181 -21.68 -14.21 -29.87
C ALA A 181 -21.17 -13.22 -30.95
N ASP A 182 -22.00 -12.23 -31.37
CA ASP A 182 -21.64 -11.33 -32.47
C ASP A 182 -21.07 -10.01 -31.95
N CYS A 183 -19.79 -10.05 -31.58
CA CYS A 183 -19.08 -8.90 -31.03
C CYS A 183 -19.09 -7.69 -31.99
N GLY A 184 -19.61 -6.55 -31.51
CA GLY A 184 -19.68 -5.28 -32.23
C GLY A 184 -21.10 -4.92 -32.72
N ASN A 185 -22.14 -5.52 -32.16
CA ASN A 185 -23.54 -5.22 -32.44
C ASN A 185 -24.18 -4.17 -31.48
N ASP A 186 -23.40 -3.64 -30.53
CA ASP A 186 -23.77 -2.71 -29.45
C ASP A 186 -24.84 -3.25 -28.48
N LEU A 187 -24.91 -4.58 -28.29
CA LEU A 187 -25.76 -5.28 -27.31
C LEU A 187 -24.93 -6.34 -26.59
N VAL A 188 -24.90 -6.28 -25.26
CA VAL A 188 -24.18 -7.28 -24.46
C VAL A 188 -25.02 -8.56 -24.34
N ASP A 189 -24.61 -9.59 -25.08
CA ASP A 189 -25.23 -10.91 -25.14
C ASP A 189 -24.75 -11.85 -23.99
N ALA A 190 -25.35 -13.03 -23.88
CA ALA A 190 -24.92 -14.03 -22.90
C ALA A 190 -23.50 -14.55 -23.26
N ASN A 191 -22.55 -14.36 -22.33
CA ASN A 191 -21.10 -14.62 -22.44
C ASN A 191 -20.24 -13.45 -22.98
N GLU A 192 -20.75 -12.22 -23.00
CA GLU A 192 -19.97 -11.02 -23.29
C GLU A 192 -19.72 -10.19 -22.03
N ASP A 193 -18.49 -9.74 -21.82
CA ASP A 193 -18.20 -8.73 -20.80
C ASP A 193 -18.64 -7.33 -21.29
N CYS A 194 -18.59 -7.11 -22.60
CA CYS A 194 -18.93 -5.88 -23.31
C CYS A 194 -19.20 -6.20 -24.80
N ASP A 195 -19.81 -5.25 -25.53
CA ASP A 195 -19.94 -5.31 -26.99
C ASP A 195 -19.82 -3.89 -27.59
N GLY A 196 -18.90 -3.72 -28.54
CA GLY A 196 -18.82 -2.48 -29.32
C GLY A 196 -18.53 -1.28 -28.42
N ALA A 197 -19.49 -0.35 -28.33
CA ALA A 197 -19.44 0.80 -27.41
C ALA A 197 -20.15 0.56 -26.06
N GLU A 198 -20.90 -0.54 -25.91
CA GLU A 198 -21.62 -0.89 -24.69
C GLU A 198 -20.70 -1.68 -23.74
N LEU A 199 -20.47 -1.13 -22.54
CA LEU A 199 -19.53 -1.67 -21.56
C LEU A 199 -20.24 -2.29 -20.35
N ALA A 200 -21.55 -2.55 -20.43
CA ALA A 200 -22.35 -3.10 -19.34
C ALA A 200 -22.25 -2.27 -18.05
N ASP A 201 -22.27 -0.94 -18.17
CA ASP A 201 -22.05 0.03 -17.09
C ASP A 201 -20.70 -0.09 -16.35
N GLN A 202 -19.73 -0.85 -16.90
CA GLN A 202 -18.39 -0.96 -16.32
C GLN A 202 -17.49 0.22 -16.70
N THR A 203 -16.59 0.55 -15.80
CA THR A 203 -15.53 1.56 -15.93
C THR A 203 -14.25 0.99 -15.33
N CYS A 204 -13.10 1.62 -15.59
CA CYS A 204 -11.86 1.26 -14.89
C CYS A 204 -12.04 1.28 -13.37
N ALA A 205 -12.79 2.26 -12.85
CA ALA A 205 -13.09 2.39 -11.43
C ALA A 205 -13.95 1.24 -10.87
N SER A 206 -14.99 0.80 -11.60
CA SER A 206 -15.86 -0.30 -11.13
C SER A 206 -15.17 -1.66 -11.15
N LEU A 207 -14.16 -1.82 -12.01
CA LEU A 207 -13.32 -3.01 -12.10
C LEU A 207 -12.13 -2.99 -11.12
N GLY A 208 -12.00 -1.97 -10.27
CA GLY A 208 -10.98 -1.90 -9.21
C GLY A 208 -9.61 -1.38 -9.66
N HIS A 209 -9.54 -0.74 -10.82
CA HIS A 209 -8.30 -0.13 -11.31
C HIS A 209 -8.15 1.32 -10.84
N TYR A 210 -6.90 1.75 -10.63
CA TYR A 210 -6.61 3.08 -10.06
C TYR A 210 -6.67 4.24 -11.07
N ASN A 211 -6.49 4.01 -12.38
CA ASN A 211 -6.70 5.06 -13.38
C ASN A 211 -8.21 5.18 -13.66
N VAL A 212 -8.92 5.84 -12.74
CA VAL A 212 -10.37 6.02 -12.82
C VAL A 212 -10.83 6.83 -14.04
N ASP A 213 -9.94 7.68 -14.58
CA ASP A 213 -10.16 8.45 -15.80
C ASP A 213 -9.69 7.70 -17.06
N GLY A 214 -9.19 6.47 -16.91
CA GLY A 214 -8.75 5.61 -18.00
C GLY A 214 -9.92 5.17 -18.89
N THR A 215 -9.59 4.90 -20.16
CA THR A 215 -10.56 4.46 -21.16
C THR A 215 -10.69 2.94 -21.14
N LEU A 216 -11.83 2.44 -20.64
CA LEU A 216 -12.20 1.04 -20.80
C LEU A 216 -12.76 0.84 -22.22
N LEU A 217 -12.24 -0.13 -22.97
CA LEU A 217 -12.72 -0.45 -24.31
C LEU A 217 -13.17 -1.91 -24.38
N CYS A 218 -13.95 -2.24 -25.41
CA CYS A 218 -14.29 -3.61 -25.73
C CYS A 218 -13.37 -4.17 -26.82
N LEU A 219 -12.76 -5.32 -26.56
CA LEU A 219 -11.94 -6.03 -27.54
C LEU A 219 -12.81 -6.82 -28.53
N PRO A 220 -12.27 -7.20 -29.70
CA PRO A 220 -13.00 -7.99 -30.70
C PRO A 220 -13.41 -9.40 -30.23
N ASP A 221 -12.91 -9.86 -29.09
CA ASP A 221 -13.30 -11.11 -28.43
C ASP A 221 -14.32 -10.89 -27.30
N CYS A 222 -14.92 -9.70 -27.22
CA CYS A 222 -15.96 -9.34 -26.25
C CYS A 222 -15.50 -9.38 -24.79
N THR A 223 -14.20 -9.14 -24.59
CA THR A 223 -13.59 -8.91 -23.28
C THR A 223 -13.16 -7.45 -23.11
N PHE A 224 -13.03 -6.99 -21.86
CA PHE A 224 -12.54 -5.64 -21.59
C PHE A 224 -11.05 -5.46 -21.94
N ASP A 225 -10.73 -4.45 -22.76
CA ASP A 225 -9.40 -3.87 -22.85
C ASP A 225 -9.17 -2.95 -21.65
N ARG A 226 -8.28 -3.37 -20.74
CA ARG A 226 -7.94 -2.64 -19.51
C ARG A 226 -6.61 -1.90 -19.63
N SER A 227 -6.01 -1.82 -20.83
CA SER A 227 -4.67 -1.29 -21.01
C SER A 227 -4.52 0.18 -20.57
N ASP A 228 -5.59 0.97 -20.64
CA ASP A 228 -5.62 2.37 -20.17
C ASP A 228 -6.10 2.51 -18.71
N CYS A 229 -6.55 1.42 -18.06
CA CYS A 229 -7.06 1.44 -16.69
C CYS A 229 -5.95 1.40 -15.62
N GLY A 230 -4.72 1.03 -15.96
CA GLY A 230 -3.64 0.83 -14.99
C GLY A 230 -3.73 -0.49 -14.22
N GLY A 231 -2.94 -0.65 -13.14
CA GLY A 231 -2.92 -1.83 -12.26
C GLY A 231 -4.12 -1.95 -11.32
N ILE A 232 -4.15 -3.02 -10.53
CA ILE A 232 -5.18 -3.29 -9.49
C ILE A 232 -4.54 -3.08 -8.13
N CYS A 233 -5.10 -2.16 -7.34
CA CYS A 233 -4.57 -1.87 -6.01
C CYS A 233 -4.98 -2.92 -4.98
N GLY A 234 -4.00 -3.45 -4.23
CA GLY A 234 -4.21 -4.40 -3.14
C GLY A 234 -3.85 -5.85 -3.47
N ASP A 235 -3.12 -6.09 -4.57
CA ASP A 235 -2.63 -7.42 -4.96
C ASP A 235 -1.25 -7.77 -4.36
N LEU A 236 -0.71 -6.85 -3.54
CA LEU A 236 0.58 -6.89 -2.85
C LEU A 236 1.79 -6.83 -3.77
N THR A 237 1.63 -6.32 -4.99
CA THR A 237 2.74 -6.10 -5.91
C THR A 237 2.67 -4.69 -6.52
N ILE A 238 3.70 -3.89 -6.28
CA ILE A 238 3.81 -2.55 -6.89
C ILE A 238 4.09 -2.71 -8.39
N GLN A 239 3.15 -2.28 -9.23
CA GLN A 239 3.19 -2.38 -10.69
C GLN A 239 3.10 -1.00 -11.36
N GLY A 240 3.75 -0.84 -12.52
CA GLY A 240 3.59 0.35 -13.36
C GLY A 240 3.91 1.68 -12.66
N GLU A 241 2.89 2.54 -12.50
CA GLU A 241 2.97 3.87 -11.90
C GLU A 241 2.51 3.92 -10.42
N GLU A 242 2.31 2.77 -9.78
CA GLU A 242 1.89 2.70 -8.38
C GLU A 242 2.98 3.25 -7.44
N ALA A 243 2.56 4.05 -6.45
CA ALA A 243 3.46 4.47 -5.38
C ALA A 243 3.54 3.40 -4.27
N CYS A 244 2.47 2.64 -4.09
CA CYS A 244 2.30 1.58 -3.11
C CYS A 244 1.19 0.62 -3.54
N ASP A 245 1.11 -0.55 -2.92
CA ASP A 245 0.01 -1.50 -3.07
C ASP A 245 -0.34 -2.11 -1.71
N GLY A 246 -1.59 -1.89 -1.24
CA GLY A 246 -2.08 -2.51 -0.01
C GLY A 246 -1.26 -2.11 1.24
N LEU A 247 -0.43 -3.04 1.75
CA LEU A 247 0.52 -2.77 2.85
C LEU A 247 1.96 -2.56 2.37
N GLU A 248 2.24 -2.81 1.08
CA GLU A 248 3.55 -2.67 0.48
C GLU A 248 3.76 -1.22 0.02
N VAL A 249 4.68 -0.52 0.67
CA VAL A 249 5.00 0.90 0.36
C VAL A 249 6.36 1.07 -0.31
N GLY A 250 7.00 -0.02 -0.77
CA GLY A 250 8.24 0.04 -1.54
C GLY A 250 9.44 0.57 -0.76
N GLY A 251 9.41 0.46 0.57
CA GLY A 251 10.43 1.00 1.48
C GLY A 251 10.30 2.50 1.78
N ALA A 252 9.29 3.18 1.23
CA ALA A 252 8.99 4.56 1.59
C ALA A 252 8.49 4.65 3.05
N THR A 253 8.77 5.77 3.68
CA THR A 253 8.31 6.11 5.03
C THR A 253 7.68 7.50 5.03
N CYS A 254 6.94 7.82 6.08
CA CYS A 254 6.52 9.21 6.30
C CYS A 254 7.73 10.16 6.28
N GLY A 255 8.87 9.72 6.85
CA GLY A 255 10.13 10.46 6.83
C GLY A 255 10.67 10.75 5.44
N SER A 256 10.67 9.75 4.54
CA SER A 256 11.11 9.96 3.14
C SER A 256 10.20 10.91 2.35
N LEU A 257 8.94 11.06 2.79
CA LEU A 257 7.99 12.03 2.23
C LEU A 257 8.05 13.41 2.92
N GLY A 258 8.94 13.59 3.90
CA GLY A 258 9.19 14.87 4.57
C GLY A 258 8.35 15.12 5.81
N TYR A 259 7.63 14.12 6.32
CA TYR A 259 6.93 14.20 7.60
C TYR A 259 7.87 13.85 8.75
N ALA A 260 7.59 14.32 9.96
CA ALA A 260 8.43 14.04 11.12
C ALA A 260 8.56 12.53 11.37
N GLY A 261 7.49 11.77 11.15
CA GLY A 261 7.48 10.32 11.27
C GLY A 261 6.04 9.80 11.15
N GLY A 262 5.73 8.69 11.80
CA GLY A 262 4.39 8.07 11.77
C GLY A 262 4.33 6.87 10.83
N ASN A 263 3.11 6.40 10.55
CA ASN A 263 2.89 5.20 9.74
C ASN A 263 2.38 5.61 8.36
N LEU A 264 3.11 5.20 7.32
CA LEU A 264 2.71 5.43 5.94
C LEU A 264 1.74 4.32 5.50
N GLY A 265 0.58 4.71 4.97
CA GLY A 265 -0.39 3.79 4.40
C GLY A 265 -0.40 3.81 2.88
N CYS A 266 -1.24 2.96 2.30
CA CYS A 266 -1.58 3.01 0.88
C CYS A 266 -3.09 3.27 0.72
N GLY A 267 -3.43 4.27 -0.08
CA GLY A 267 -4.81 4.58 -0.43
C GLY A 267 -5.38 3.59 -1.44
N SER A 268 -6.70 3.59 -1.60
CA SER A 268 -7.40 2.76 -2.60
C SER A 268 -7.08 3.17 -4.05
N ASP A 269 -6.43 4.31 -4.26
CA ASP A 269 -5.93 4.79 -5.55
C ASP A 269 -4.43 4.47 -5.77
N CYS A 270 -3.85 3.61 -4.94
CA CYS A 270 -2.43 3.21 -5.01
C CYS A 270 -1.43 4.38 -4.90
N ARG A 271 -1.88 5.45 -4.23
CA ARG A 271 -1.03 6.54 -3.76
C ARG A 271 -0.80 6.43 -2.26
N TYR A 272 0.30 7.01 -1.80
CA TYR A 272 0.60 7.05 -0.38
C TYR A 272 -0.51 7.75 0.42
N ASP A 273 -1.05 7.04 1.41
CA ASP A 273 -1.93 7.62 2.42
C ASP A 273 -1.09 8.16 3.57
N VAL A 274 -1.02 9.48 3.66
CA VAL A 274 -0.25 10.23 4.68
C VAL A 274 -1.10 10.63 5.88
N SER A 275 -2.35 10.17 6.00
CA SER A 275 -3.26 10.55 7.08
C SER A 275 -2.77 10.15 8.47
N ALA A 276 -1.92 9.12 8.57
CA ALA A 276 -1.28 8.66 9.79
C ALA A 276 0.20 9.10 9.92
N CYS A 277 0.68 9.96 9.02
CA CYS A 277 1.97 10.61 9.18
C CYS A 277 1.87 11.80 10.14
N ASN A 278 2.95 12.02 10.92
CA ASN A 278 3.06 13.14 11.84
C ASN A 278 3.64 14.37 11.12
N PRO A 279 2.88 15.45 10.92
CA PRO A 279 3.39 16.65 10.28
C PRO A 279 4.38 17.42 11.15
N TRP A 280 5.27 18.16 10.50
CA TRP A 280 5.98 19.28 11.11
C TRP A 280 5.05 20.49 11.22
N LEU A 281 5.09 21.19 12.35
CA LEU A 281 4.29 22.38 12.63
C LEU A 281 5.06 23.68 12.40
N ALA A 282 6.37 23.65 12.60
CA ALA A 282 7.25 24.79 12.43
C ALA A 282 8.69 24.32 12.20
N VAL A 283 9.47 25.17 11.54
CA VAL A 283 10.91 25.00 11.34
C VAL A 283 11.60 26.35 11.53
N ASP A 284 12.87 26.33 11.93
CA ASP A 284 13.80 27.45 11.86
C ASP A 284 15.20 26.94 11.48
N ALA A 285 15.92 27.73 10.68
CA ALA A 285 17.25 27.41 10.17
C ALA A 285 18.25 28.44 10.69
N GLY A 286 19.32 27.99 11.36
CA GLY A 286 20.38 28.83 11.89
C GLY A 286 21.56 28.89 10.93
N ASN A 287 22.76 29.17 11.44
CA ASN A 287 23.94 29.20 10.57
C ASN A 287 24.24 27.82 9.96
N ASN A 288 24.31 26.80 10.82
CA ASN A 288 24.79 25.45 10.47
C ASN A 288 23.93 24.36 11.15
N HIS A 289 22.74 24.72 11.65
CA HIS A 289 21.82 23.78 12.29
C HIS A 289 20.37 24.16 11.99
N THR A 290 19.47 23.20 12.11
CA THR A 290 18.04 23.37 11.86
C THR A 290 17.27 22.76 13.02
N CYS A 291 16.16 23.37 13.38
CA CYS A 291 15.25 22.83 14.39
C CYS A 291 13.80 22.88 13.90
N ALA A 292 13.01 21.86 14.24
CA ALA A 292 11.61 21.76 13.86
C ALA A 292 10.74 21.19 14.98
N ILE A 293 9.48 21.62 15.01
CA ILE A 293 8.46 21.21 15.98
C ILE A 293 7.55 20.20 15.29
N ALA A 294 7.39 19.01 15.84
CA ALA A 294 6.47 17.99 15.34
C ALA A 294 5.03 18.21 15.85
N ALA A 295 4.06 17.49 15.26
CA ALA A 295 2.63 17.60 15.58
C ALA A 295 2.29 17.38 17.07
N ASP A 296 3.08 16.58 17.78
CA ASP A 296 2.94 16.31 19.22
C ASP A 296 3.59 17.40 20.11
N HIS A 297 4.03 18.51 19.51
CA HIS A 297 4.74 19.61 20.15
C HIS A 297 6.10 19.20 20.77
N SER A 298 6.71 18.12 20.30
CA SER A 298 8.11 17.79 20.55
C SER A 298 9.05 18.61 19.66
N LEU A 299 10.23 18.94 20.16
CA LEU A 299 11.26 19.68 19.42
C LEU A 299 12.41 18.77 19.00
N TRP A 300 12.80 18.89 17.74
CA TRP A 300 13.90 18.16 17.12
C TRP A 300 14.88 19.14 16.49
N CYS A 301 16.19 18.86 16.59
CA CYS A 301 17.24 19.66 15.96
C CYS A 301 18.28 18.76 15.28
N TRP A 302 18.98 19.28 14.28
CA TRP A 302 20.07 18.59 13.56
C TRP A 302 21.06 19.59 12.95
N GLY A 303 22.22 19.12 12.49
CA GLY A 303 23.35 19.92 12.03
C GLY A 303 24.49 20.04 13.06
N ASP A 304 25.22 21.15 13.00
CA ASP A 304 26.34 21.49 13.90
C ASP A 304 25.90 21.55 15.37
N ASN A 305 26.72 21.00 16.26
CA ASN A 305 26.51 20.96 17.70
C ASN A 305 27.76 21.34 18.51
N GLN A 306 28.77 21.98 17.91
CA GLN A 306 30.02 22.32 18.59
C GLN A 306 29.86 23.15 19.87
N TYR A 307 28.75 23.89 20.02
CA TYR A 307 28.42 24.68 21.22
C TYR A 307 27.23 24.11 22.01
N GLY A 308 26.74 22.93 21.64
CA GLY A 308 25.55 22.32 22.23
C GLY A 308 24.22 22.87 21.70
N GLN A 309 24.20 23.53 20.54
CA GLN A 309 23.00 24.17 19.97
C GLN A 309 21.88 23.21 19.58
N LEU A 310 22.15 21.90 19.50
CA LEU A 310 21.11 20.86 19.36
C LEU A 310 20.42 20.56 20.69
N GLY A 311 21.02 20.90 21.83
CA GLY A 311 20.39 20.75 23.15
C GLY A 311 20.28 19.30 23.65
N THR A 312 21.10 18.39 23.12
CA THR A 312 21.12 16.95 23.46
C THR A 312 21.88 16.63 24.75
N GLY A 313 22.63 17.60 25.31
CA GLY A 313 23.50 17.40 26.47
C GLY A 313 24.94 17.02 26.13
N ASP A 314 25.27 16.96 24.84
CA ASP A 314 26.62 16.74 24.31
C ASP A 314 26.94 17.79 23.22
N ILE A 315 28.05 17.60 22.50
CA ILE A 315 28.56 18.50 21.44
C ILE A 315 28.76 17.77 20.10
N THR A 316 28.04 16.67 19.89
CA THR A 316 28.14 15.85 18.67
C THR A 316 27.14 16.33 17.64
N ASP A 317 27.61 16.60 16.43
CA ASP A 317 26.75 16.96 15.29
C ASP A 317 25.78 15.82 14.99
N SER A 318 24.65 16.15 14.38
CA SER A 318 23.66 15.15 13.97
C SER A 318 23.25 15.33 12.53
N LEU A 319 23.42 14.29 11.73
CA LEU A 319 23.04 14.28 10.31
C LEU A 319 21.54 14.04 10.08
N VAL A 320 20.79 13.72 11.13
CA VAL A 320 19.35 13.47 11.12
C VAL A 320 18.69 14.19 12.30
N PRO A 321 17.37 14.47 12.26
CA PRO A 321 16.66 15.07 13.39
C PRO A 321 16.86 14.27 14.69
N VAL A 322 17.29 14.95 15.76
CA VAL A 322 17.41 14.37 17.11
C VAL A 322 16.58 15.15 18.12
N ALA A 323 15.96 14.42 19.04
CA ALA A 323 15.08 14.99 20.05
C ALA A 323 15.87 15.88 21.03
N VAL A 324 15.35 17.08 21.30
CA VAL A 324 15.97 18.03 22.24
C VAL A 324 15.67 17.63 23.69
N SER A 325 16.70 17.60 24.54
CA SER A 325 16.56 17.16 25.94
C SER A 325 15.58 18.02 26.73
N GLY A 326 14.57 17.40 27.35
CA GLY A 326 13.54 18.10 28.12
C GLY A 326 12.49 18.86 27.29
N MET A 327 12.43 18.60 25.98
CA MET A 327 11.52 19.26 25.01
C MET A 327 10.61 18.27 24.27
N ALA A 328 10.23 17.17 24.92
CA ALA A 328 9.39 16.13 24.31
C ALA A 328 7.91 16.51 24.11
N ALA A 329 7.48 17.67 24.61
CA ALA A 329 6.11 18.19 24.44
C ALA A 329 6.07 19.69 24.80
N ASN A 330 4.93 20.33 24.48
CA ASN A 330 4.59 21.70 24.86
C ASN A 330 5.45 22.80 24.23
N VAL A 331 6.20 22.53 23.16
CA VAL A 331 6.93 23.55 22.41
C VAL A 331 6.01 24.19 21.38
N ILE A 332 5.94 25.52 21.34
CA ILE A 332 5.03 26.28 20.46
C ILE A 332 5.75 27.20 19.48
N ALA A 333 7.02 27.51 19.73
CA ALA A 333 7.87 28.23 18.80
C ALA A 333 9.34 27.87 19.04
N VAL A 334 10.13 27.94 17.98
CA VAL A 334 11.58 27.77 18.00
C VAL A 334 12.21 28.88 17.16
N ALA A 335 13.39 29.33 17.56
CA ALA A 335 14.27 30.14 16.75
C ALA A 335 15.72 29.67 16.89
N THR A 336 16.47 29.78 15.81
CA THR A 336 17.88 29.37 15.67
C THR A 336 18.72 30.58 15.27
N GLY A 337 19.90 30.72 15.87
CA GLY A 337 20.84 31.79 15.58
C GLY A 337 22.19 31.26 15.08
N GLY A 338 23.25 32.05 15.27
CA GLY A 338 24.57 31.68 14.73
C GLY A 338 25.26 30.48 15.38
N GLY A 339 24.80 30.08 16.57
CA GLY A 339 25.29 28.89 17.29
C GLY A 339 24.52 28.65 18.58
N HIS A 340 23.28 29.14 18.64
CA HIS A 340 22.39 29.03 19.79
C HIS A 340 20.96 28.87 19.32
N THR A 341 20.13 28.31 20.20
CA THR A 341 18.73 28.00 19.92
C THR A 341 17.89 28.46 21.10
N CYS A 342 16.70 28.97 20.81
CA CYS A 342 15.71 29.30 21.81
C CYS A 342 14.36 28.69 21.43
N ALA A 343 13.61 28.23 22.41
CA ALA A 343 12.27 27.73 22.24
C ALA A 343 11.31 28.35 23.26
N ILE A 344 10.07 28.58 22.82
CA ILE A 344 8.98 29.02 23.68
C ILE A 344 8.10 27.81 23.96
N LYS A 345 7.85 27.55 25.24
CA LYS A 345 6.87 26.54 25.67
C LYS A 345 5.48 27.13 25.90
N THR A 346 4.49 26.27 26.05
CA THR A 346 3.16 26.65 26.58
C THR A 346 3.32 27.44 27.89
N GLY A 347 2.47 28.45 28.08
CA GLY A 347 2.65 29.43 29.16
C GLY A 347 3.72 30.50 28.88
N ASN A 348 4.21 30.60 27.63
CA ASN A 348 5.12 31.65 27.15
C ASN A 348 6.49 31.70 27.85
N SER A 349 6.94 30.60 28.45
CA SER A 349 8.28 30.51 29.03
C SER A 349 9.32 30.34 27.93
N LEU A 350 10.41 31.13 28.00
CA LEU A 350 11.51 31.09 27.04
C LEU A 350 12.67 30.25 27.58
N TRP A 351 13.16 29.33 26.76
CA TRP A 351 14.28 28.45 27.07
C TRP A 351 15.33 28.60 25.99
N CYS A 352 16.59 28.85 26.36
CA CYS A 352 17.69 29.05 25.41
C CYS A 352 18.89 28.17 25.77
N TRP A 353 19.64 27.74 24.75
CA TRP A 353 20.84 26.91 24.87
C TRP A 353 21.78 27.08 23.67
N GLY A 354 22.95 26.46 23.73
CA GLY A 354 24.05 26.63 22.78
C GLY A 354 25.09 27.64 23.25
N ARG A 355 25.72 28.32 22.29
CA ARG A 355 26.76 29.33 22.48
C ARG A 355 26.25 30.53 23.28
N ASN A 356 27.04 31.01 24.23
CA ASN A 356 26.65 32.10 25.13
C ASN A 356 27.78 33.08 25.48
N GLN A 357 28.89 33.08 24.74
CA GLN A 357 30.07 33.91 25.04
C GLN A 357 29.78 35.42 25.17
N TYR A 358 28.70 35.92 24.59
CA TYR A 358 28.26 37.32 24.68
C TYR A 358 26.97 37.52 25.48
N GLY A 359 26.47 36.45 26.13
CA GLY A 359 25.20 36.48 26.86
C GLY A 359 23.97 36.31 25.98
N GLN A 360 24.11 35.83 24.74
CA GLN A 360 23.00 35.67 23.78
C GLN A 360 21.88 34.71 24.23
N LEU A 361 22.11 33.91 25.28
CA LEU A 361 21.06 33.09 25.89
C LEU A 361 20.17 33.87 26.87
N GLY A 362 20.59 35.05 27.34
CA GLY A 362 19.77 35.90 28.22
C GLY A 362 19.66 35.42 29.67
N ILE A 363 20.46 34.42 30.07
CA ILE A 363 20.36 33.74 31.37
C ILE A 363 21.18 34.40 32.50
N GLY A 364 21.68 35.63 32.30
CA GLY A 364 22.52 36.34 33.27
C GLY A 364 23.93 35.77 33.41
N SER A 365 24.39 34.99 32.43
CA SER A 365 25.70 34.34 32.37
C SER A 365 26.23 34.36 30.94
N THR A 366 27.53 34.11 30.78
CA THR A 366 28.21 33.96 29.48
C THR A 366 28.69 32.54 29.20
N THR A 367 28.27 31.56 30.01
CA THR A 367 28.63 30.15 29.83
C THR A 367 27.67 29.47 28.87
N ASP A 368 28.23 28.74 27.90
CA ASP A 368 27.48 27.90 26.97
C ASP A 368 26.60 26.88 27.72
N LYS A 369 25.50 26.46 27.12
CA LYS A 369 24.55 25.51 27.70
C LYS A 369 24.26 24.39 26.71
N LEU A 370 24.58 23.15 27.09
CA LEU A 370 24.35 21.98 26.23
C LEU A 370 22.91 21.46 26.28
N THR A 371 22.08 22.02 27.16
CA THR A 371 20.67 21.67 27.31
C THR A 371 19.82 22.93 27.49
N PRO A 372 18.54 22.90 27.08
CA PRO A 372 17.64 24.03 27.26
C PRO A 372 17.64 24.59 28.69
N THR A 373 17.89 25.88 28.82
CA THR A 373 17.94 26.59 30.11
C THR A 373 16.90 27.71 30.13
N LEU A 374 16.11 27.78 31.19
CA LEU A 374 15.08 28.80 31.36
C LEU A 374 15.70 30.20 31.41
N VAL A 375 15.17 31.13 30.61
CA VAL A 375 15.46 32.56 30.71
C VAL A 375 14.61 33.15 31.84
N PRO A 376 15.21 33.68 32.93
CA PRO A 376 14.44 34.08 34.11
C PRO A 376 13.45 35.21 33.87
N SER A 377 12.28 35.12 34.54
CA SER A 377 11.33 36.22 34.78
C SER A 377 10.75 36.93 33.55
N GLU A 378 10.63 36.25 32.42
CA GLU A 378 10.12 36.85 31.19
C GLU A 378 9.15 35.92 30.43
N SER A 379 8.08 36.51 29.89
CA SER A 379 7.12 35.82 29.02
C SER A 379 7.19 36.37 27.61
N PHE A 380 7.51 35.51 26.65
CA PHE A 380 7.68 35.88 25.25
C PHE A 380 6.57 35.32 24.36
N ALA A 381 6.08 36.16 23.44
CA ALA A 381 5.15 35.76 22.40
C ALA A 381 5.89 35.29 21.14
N THR A 382 7.03 35.93 20.83
CA THR A 382 7.90 35.55 19.71
C THR A 382 9.36 35.82 20.04
N ILE A 383 10.25 35.13 19.34
CA ILE A 383 11.69 35.23 19.45
C ILE A 383 12.32 35.18 18.06
N ARG A 384 13.40 35.93 17.85
CA ARG A 384 14.30 35.87 16.70
C ARG A 384 15.74 35.98 17.19
N LEU A 385 16.63 35.24 16.54
CA LEU A 385 18.03 35.16 16.91
C LEU A 385 18.87 35.70 15.75
N GLY A 386 19.87 36.50 16.06
CA GLY A 386 20.91 36.88 15.10
C GLY A 386 22.16 36.01 15.30
N SER A 387 23.29 36.41 14.71
CA SER A 387 24.52 35.63 14.82
C SER A 387 25.05 35.50 16.26
N PHE A 388 24.92 36.56 17.07
CA PHE A 388 25.50 36.64 18.43
C PHE A 388 24.63 37.36 19.45
N PHE A 389 23.36 37.60 19.12
CA PHE A 389 22.41 38.30 19.97
C PHE A 389 21.00 37.82 19.66
N SER A 390 20.05 38.21 20.49
CA SER A 390 18.68 37.70 20.45
C SER A 390 17.72 38.85 20.71
N CYS A 391 16.58 38.86 20.04
CA CYS A 391 15.48 39.77 20.32
C CYS A 391 14.14 39.04 20.31
N GLY A 392 13.22 39.46 21.15
CA GLY A 392 11.88 38.91 21.20
C GLY A 392 10.85 39.95 21.56
N ILE A 393 9.59 39.63 21.29
CA ILE A 393 8.44 40.43 21.71
C ILE A 393 7.83 39.72 22.91
N LYS A 394 7.74 40.44 24.03
CA LYS A 394 7.10 39.96 25.25
C LYS A 394 5.57 39.88 25.05
N THR A 395 4.89 39.10 25.88
CA THR A 395 3.41 38.96 25.82
C THR A 395 2.66 40.27 26.06
N ASN A 396 3.31 41.27 26.65
CA ASN A 396 2.77 42.63 26.81
C ASN A 396 3.04 43.56 25.61
N GLY A 397 3.60 43.03 24.51
CA GLY A 397 3.91 43.80 23.30
C GLY A 397 5.19 44.64 23.37
N THR A 398 6.02 44.52 24.40
CA THR A 398 7.32 45.21 24.45
C THR A 398 8.41 44.40 23.76
N VAL A 399 9.32 45.07 23.06
CA VAL A 399 10.49 44.43 22.44
C VAL A 399 11.62 44.37 23.46
N ALA A 400 12.30 43.23 23.55
CA ALA A 400 13.52 43.10 24.33
C ALA A 400 14.62 42.40 23.54
N CYS A 401 15.86 42.85 23.73
CA CYS A 401 17.04 42.32 23.09
C CYS A 401 18.15 42.05 24.11
N TRP A 402 19.07 41.13 23.80
CA TRP A 402 20.23 40.81 24.64
C TRP A 402 21.32 40.11 23.81
N GLY A 403 22.53 39.99 24.38
CA GLY A 403 23.71 39.40 23.75
C GLY A 403 24.77 40.44 23.38
N LEU A 404 25.48 40.18 22.28
CA LEU A 404 26.52 41.06 21.74
C LEU A 404 25.97 42.46 21.44
N ASN A 405 26.65 43.52 21.88
CA ASN A 405 26.24 44.91 21.67
C ASN A 405 27.36 45.83 21.13
N ALA A 406 28.37 45.27 20.45
CA ALA A 406 29.53 46.03 19.96
C ALA A 406 29.17 47.16 18.97
N SER A 407 28.03 47.05 18.28
CA SER A 407 27.53 48.02 17.31
C SER A 407 26.20 48.65 17.74
N GLY A 408 25.75 48.43 18.98
CA GLY A 408 24.47 48.93 19.49
C GLY A 408 23.25 48.07 19.14
N GLN A 409 23.44 46.84 18.62
CA GLN A 409 22.37 45.95 18.14
C GLN A 409 21.38 45.45 19.23
N VAL A 410 21.70 45.64 20.51
CA VAL A 410 20.76 45.41 21.62
C VAL A 410 19.89 46.65 21.91
N GLY A 411 20.22 47.80 21.30
CA GLY A 411 19.44 49.03 21.38
C GLY A 411 19.85 49.97 22.52
N LEU A 412 21.09 49.85 23.01
CA LEU A 412 21.65 50.66 24.10
C LEU A 412 23.14 50.96 23.85
N SER A 413 23.65 52.01 24.51
CA SER A 413 25.02 52.54 24.30
C SER A 413 26.11 51.91 25.17
N ASP A 414 25.76 50.90 25.97
CA ASP A 414 26.63 50.22 26.94
C ASP A 414 27.15 48.87 26.40
N ASN A 415 27.77 48.08 27.27
CA ASN A 415 28.30 46.75 27.01
C ASN A 415 27.22 45.72 26.63
N ASN A 416 27.68 44.51 26.28
CA ASN A 416 26.84 43.34 26.06
C ASN A 416 25.82 43.15 27.18
N GLN A 417 24.62 42.72 26.83
CA GLN A 417 23.57 42.43 27.81
C GLN A 417 23.44 40.93 27.99
N HIS A 418 23.59 40.44 29.21
CA HIS A 418 23.48 39.02 29.51
C HIS A 418 22.06 38.60 29.93
N SER A 419 21.13 39.56 29.98
CA SER A 419 19.72 39.36 30.30
C SER A 419 18.85 40.23 29.38
N PRO A 420 17.58 39.85 29.12
CA PRO A 420 16.70 40.63 28.25
C PRO A 420 16.58 42.10 28.66
N TYR A 421 16.99 43.00 27.77
CA TYR A 421 16.87 44.44 27.93
C TYR A 421 15.70 44.98 27.11
N THR A 422 14.80 45.75 27.74
CA THR A 422 13.64 46.34 27.05
C THR A 422 14.04 47.50 26.15
N VAL A 423 13.75 47.38 24.86
CA VAL A 423 13.98 48.42 23.84
C VAL A 423 12.83 49.43 23.88
N GLY A 424 12.97 50.47 24.71
CA GLY A 424 11.90 51.41 25.01
C GLY A 424 11.38 52.26 23.84
N ALA A 425 12.09 52.30 22.70
CA ALA A 425 11.65 53.05 21.52
C ALA A 425 10.47 52.39 20.79
N VAL A 426 10.27 51.08 20.97
CA VAL A 426 9.23 50.32 20.26
C VAL A 426 8.15 49.92 21.25
N SER A 427 6.96 50.51 21.09
CA SER A 427 5.76 50.13 21.85
C SER A 427 4.79 49.37 20.95
N GLY A 428 4.17 48.30 21.48
CA GLY A 428 3.22 47.47 20.72
C GLY A 428 3.89 46.72 19.57
N GLY A 429 5.02 46.05 19.83
CA GLY A 429 5.73 45.24 18.84
C GLY A 429 4.82 44.20 18.18
N LEU A 430 4.89 44.13 16.85
CA LEU A 430 4.20 43.19 15.98
C LEU A 430 5.18 42.15 15.42
N ALA A 431 6.31 42.63 14.88
CA ALA A 431 7.38 41.80 14.34
C ALA A 431 8.74 42.32 14.81
N VAL A 432 9.71 41.42 14.94
CA VAL A 432 11.11 41.73 15.22
C VAL A 432 11.97 40.86 14.33
N GLY A 433 13.11 41.36 13.89
CA GLY A 433 14.11 40.61 13.13
C GLY A 433 15.51 40.93 13.63
N CYS A 434 16.42 39.99 13.45
CA CYS A 434 17.82 40.08 13.84
C CYS A 434 18.69 39.69 12.65
N GLY A 435 19.58 40.58 12.22
CA GLY A 435 20.62 40.25 11.25
C GLY A 435 21.95 39.90 11.91
N GLY A 436 23.06 40.15 11.23
CA GLY A 436 24.39 39.86 11.77
C GLY A 436 24.76 40.74 12.97
N GLN A 437 24.58 42.05 12.82
CA GLN A 437 24.88 43.06 13.85
C GLN A 437 23.87 44.22 13.85
N HIS A 438 22.66 44.00 13.37
CA HIS A 438 21.58 44.98 13.36
C HIS A 438 20.25 44.30 13.68
N ALA A 439 19.29 45.06 14.17
CA ALA A 439 17.95 44.58 14.44
C ALA A 439 16.94 45.62 13.97
N CYS A 440 15.77 45.10 13.63
CA CYS A 440 14.61 45.90 13.30
C CYS A 440 13.39 45.36 14.04
N ALA A 441 12.45 46.25 14.35
CA ALA A 441 11.15 45.87 14.86
C ALA A 441 10.07 46.73 14.22
N VAL A 442 8.89 46.14 14.06
CA VAL A 442 7.70 46.82 13.56
C VAL A 442 6.66 46.83 14.68
N ASN A 443 6.01 47.97 14.89
CA ASN A 443 4.90 48.07 15.84
C ASN A 443 3.55 47.72 15.20
N SER A 444 2.51 47.60 16.01
CA SER A 444 1.13 47.30 15.58
C SER A 444 0.50 48.38 14.70
N SER A 445 1.13 49.55 14.57
CA SER A 445 0.76 50.61 13.62
C SER A 445 1.46 50.47 12.26
N GLY A 446 2.30 49.45 12.09
CA GLY A 446 3.06 49.19 10.86
C GLY A 446 4.28 50.09 10.69
N ASN A 447 4.73 50.80 11.74
CA ASN A 447 5.95 51.61 11.69
C ASN A 447 7.16 50.76 12.07
N GLY A 448 8.20 50.77 11.22
CA GLY A 448 9.46 50.11 11.50
C GLY A 448 10.47 50.99 12.22
N TYR A 449 11.28 50.34 13.05
CA TYR A 449 12.39 50.90 13.81
C TYR A 449 13.60 50.00 13.60
N CYS A 450 14.76 50.56 13.27
CA CYS A 450 15.99 49.79 13.07
C CYS A 450 17.15 50.39 13.86
N TRP A 451 18.10 49.55 14.26
CA TRP A 451 19.26 49.94 15.04
C TRP A 451 20.41 48.93 14.91
N GLY A 452 21.59 49.35 15.38
CA GLY A 452 22.82 48.57 15.33
C GLY A 452 23.77 49.04 14.24
N ALA A 453 24.51 48.10 13.66
CA ALA A 453 25.47 48.36 12.60
C ALA A 453 24.79 48.84 11.31
N ASP A 454 25.37 49.86 10.67
CA ASP A 454 24.91 50.40 9.39
C ASP A 454 26.08 50.77 8.47
N TYR A 455 26.81 49.77 7.99
CA TYR A 455 27.98 50.01 7.14
C TYR A 455 27.62 50.25 5.67
N ILE A 456 26.45 49.77 5.25
CA ILE A 456 26.04 49.74 3.84
C ILE A 456 24.52 49.94 3.66
N GLY A 457 23.86 50.54 4.65
CA GLY A 457 22.45 50.92 4.58
C GLY A 457 21.48 49.83 5.02
N GLN A 458 21.95 48.83 5.78
CA GLN A 458 21.11 47.74 6.29
C GLN A 458 20.01 48.21 7.24
N LEU A 459 20.09 49.42 7.81
CA LEU A 459 19.01 49.98 8.63
C LEU A 459 17.86 50.57 7.81
N ALA A 460 17.98 50.68 6.50
CA ALA A 460 16.94 51.17 5.60
C ALA A 460 16.46 52.61 5.92
N ASP A 461 17.35 53.46 6.45
CA ASP A 461 17.06 54.83 6.87
C ASP A 461 17.58 55.90 5.90
N GLY A 462 18.19 55.48 4.78
CA GLY A 462 18.82 56.35 3.80
C GLY A 462 20.27 56.73 4.14
N THR A 463 20.84 56.21 5.23
CA THR A 463 22.18 56.52 5.72
C THR A 463 23.11 55.30 5.68
N ILE A 464 24.32 55.47 6.24
CA ILE A 464 25.35 54.44 6.46
C ILE A 464 26.01 54.69 7.82
N SER A 465 25.19 54.95 8.84
CA SER A 465 25.66 55.35 10.16
C SER A 465 24.93 54.58 11.25
N ASN A 466 25.72 53.83 12.03
CA ASN A 466 25.20 53.06 13.16
C ASN A 466 24.28 53.93 14.01
N SER A 467 23.12 53.38 14.35
CA SER A 467 22.08 54.12 15.03
C SER A 467 21.49 53.32 16.18
N TYR A 468 21.05 54.04 17.20
CA TYR A 468 20.19 53.49 18.24
C TYR A 468 18.75 53.37 17.71
N PRO A 469 17.86 52.66 18.42
CA PRO A 469 16.47 52.46 18.01
C PRO A 469 15.81 53.77 17.61
N HIS A 470 15.55 53.91 16.31
CA HIS A 470 14.89 55.07 15.72
C HIS A 470 13.97 54.60 14.61
N GLN A 471 12.97 55.42 14.31
CA GLN A 471 11.98 55.11 13.28
C GLN A 471 12.60 55.28 11.88
N VAL A 472 12.36 54.32 10.99
CA VAL A 472 12.90 54.29 9.62
C VAL A 472 11.81 54.29 8.57
N SER A 473 12.19 54.32 7.29
CA SER A 473 11.27 54.38 6.15
C SER A 473 10.55 53.05 5.84
N ILE A 474 10.40 52.19 6.86
CA ILE A 474 9.63 50.95 6.81
C ILE A 474 8.19 51.28 7.23
N ILE A 475 7.26 51.15 6.29
CA ILE A 475 5.86 51.58 6.44
C ILE A 475 4.88 50.47 6.11
N SER A 476 3.78 50.43 6.87
CA SER A 476 2.73 49.40 6.76
C SER A 476 3.29 47.98 6.78
N ALA A 477 4.39 47.76 7.52
CA ALA A 477 5.04 46.47 7.56
C ALA A 477 4.27 45.51 8.47
N VAL A 478 4.25 44.23 8.11
CA VAL A 478 3.63 43.14 8.89
C VAL A 478 4.62 42.03 9.22
N ASP A 479 5.74 41.95 8.50
CA ASP A 479 6.79 40.98 8.73
C ASP A 479 8.16 41.54 8.34
N LEU A 480 9.23 40.95 8.88
CA LEU A 480 10.63 41.33 8.70
C LEU A 480 11.48 40.11 8.40
N ALA A 481 12.44 40.26 7.48
CA ALA A 481 13.46 39.27 7.17
C ALA A 481 14.82 39.99 7.08
N LEU A 482 15.78 39.62 7.93
CA LEU A 482 17.06 40.32 8.03
C LEU A 482 18.20 39.35 7.73
N GLY A 483 18.95 39.62 6.67
CA GLY A 483 20.22 38.94 6.44
C GLY A 483 21.36 39.49 7.29
N GLU A 484 22.60 39.11 6.98
CA GLU A 484 23.75 39.59 7.75
C GLU A 484 23.89 41.12 7.65
N THR A 485 23.68 41.66 6.45
CA THR A 485 23.83 43.09 6.12
C THR A 485 22.74 43.64 5.19
N HIS A 486 21.54 43.05 5.19
CA HIS A 486 20.37 43.61 4.50
C HIS A 486 19.09 43.39 5.31
N THR A 487 18.14 44.29 5.14
CA THR A 487 16.81 44.24 5.76
C THR A 487 15.76 44.18 4.66
N CYS A 488 14.85 43.22 4.76
CA CYS A 488 13.64 43.12 3.96
C CYS A 488 12.40 43.19 4.86
N TYR A 489 11.30 43.71 4.31
CA TYR A 489 10.01 43.72 5.00
C TYR A 489 8.86 43.45 4.03
N LEU A 490 7.81 42.84 4.57
CA LEU A 490 6.55 42.65 3.88
C LEU A 490 5.59 43.77 4.28
N SER A 491 5.17 44.57 3.31
CA SER A 491 4.16 45.61 3.46
C SER A 491 2.75 45.04 3.22
N SER A 492 1.81 45.32 4.12
CA SER A 492 0.40 44.93 3.97
C SER A 492 -0.29 45.57 2.76
N SER A 493 0.29 46.61 2.16
CA SER A 493 -0.32 47.39 1.07
C SER A 493 0.47 47.42 -0.24
N ALA A 494 1.76 47.07 -0.22
CA ALA A 494 2.67 47.34 -1.34
C ALA A 494 3.63 46.18 -1.68
N GLY A 495 3.50 45.03 -1.03
CA GLY A 495 4.38 43.87 -1.25
C GLY A 495 5.72 43.98 -0.52
N MET A 496 6.76 43.40 -1.11
CA MET A 496 8.06 43.24 -0.44
C MET A 496 9.06 44.33 -0.85
N PHE A 497 9.80 44.83 0.14
CA PHE A 497 10.87 45.81 -0.05
C PHE A 497 12.13 45.37 0.71
N CYS A 498 13.30 45.76 0.19
CA CYS A 498 14.58 45.48 0.84
C CYS A 498 15.52 46.70 0.78
N ALA A 499 16.49 46.76 1.69
CA ALA A 499 17.61 47.72 1.69
C ALA A 499 18.86 47.06 2.30
N GLY A 500 20.03 47.65 2.08
CA GLY A 500 21.33 47.20 2.54
C GLY A 500 22.23 46.69 1.43
N GLU A 501 23.08 45.71 1.77
CA GLU A 501 24.02 45.10 0.83
C GLU A 501 23.29 44.40 -0.33
N ASN A 502 23.82 44.53 -1.55
CA ASN A 502 23.29 43.85 -2.73
C ASN A 502 24.37 43.20 -3.62
N THR A 503 25.55 42.90 -3.08
CA THR A 503 26.70 42.41 -3.86
C THR A 503 26.46 41.04 -4.52
N SER A 504 25.54 40.24 -3.97
CA SER A 504 25.10 38.95 -4.52
C SER A 504 23.70 39.02 -5.14
N GLY A 505 23.09 40.21 -5.20
CA GLY A 505 21.72 40.37 -5.69
C GLY A 505 20.63 40.08 -4.66
N GLN A 506 20.96 40.00 -3.37
CA GLN A 506 20.05 39.62 -2.28
C GLN A 506 18.87 40.59 -2.05
N LEU A 507 18.88 41.78 -2.65
CA LEU A 507 17.72 42.68 -2.66
C LEU A 507 16.68 42.33 -3.76
N GLY A 508 17.02 41.45 -4.71
CA GLY A 508 16.05 40.92 -5.68
C GLY A 508 15.51 41.93 -6.70
N MET A 509 16.25 43.01 -6.94
CA MET A 509 15.80 44.14 -7.75
C MET A 509 16.33 44.14 -9.20
N GLY A 510 16.94 43.04 -9.65
CA GLY A 510 17.54 42.91 -11.00
C GLY A 510 18.86 43.64 -11.19
N THR A 511 19.45 44.14 -10.10
CA THR A 511 20.78 44.76 -10.07
C THR A 511 21.56 44.25 -8.86
N ILE A 512 22.86 44.60 -8.78
CA ILE A 512 23.75 44.23 -7.67
C ILE A 512 24.27 45.45 -6.89
N SER A 513 23.58 46.58 -7.01
CA SER A 513 23.95 47.83 -6.33
C SER A 513 23.25 47.92 -4.98
N SER A 514 24.01 48.09 -3.90
CA SER A 514 23.47 48.29 -2.54
C SER A 514 22.56 49.52 -2.46
N GLN A 515 21.57 49.48 -1.57
CA GLN A 515 20.56 50.53 -1.42
C GLN A 515 20.48 50.95 0.04
N THR A 516 20.55 52.25 0.34
CA THR A 516 20.39 52.74 1.72
C THR A 516 18.93 52.99 2.10
N SER A 517 18.04 53.02 1.11
CA SER A 517 16.59 53.18 1.30
C SER A 517 15.84 51.96 0.76
N PRO A 518 14.64 51.64 1.29
CA PRO A 518 13.82 50.56 0.79
C PRO A 518 13.55 50.64 -0.71
N VAL A 519 13.80 49.53 -1.41
CA VAL A 519 13.49 49.34 -2.82
C VAL A 519 12.58 48.14 -3.00
N ALA A 520 11.64 48.21 -3.94
CA ALA A 520 10.73 47.13 -4.22
C ALA A 520 11.46 45.92 -4.83
N VAL A 521 11.08 44.72 -4.38
CA VAL A 521 11.60 43.46 -4.93
C VAL A 521 10.88 43.13 -6.24
N SER A 522 11.64 42.78 -7.29
CA SER A 522 11.09 42.52 -8.62
C SER A 522 10.14 41.32 -8.60
N GLY A 523 8.91 41.50 -9.09
CA GLY A 523 7.92 40.43 -9.21
C GLY A 523 7.27 39.96 -7.90
N MET A 524 7.51 40.65 -6.77
CA MET A 524 7.00 40.27 -5.42
C MET A 524 5.94 41.22 -4.86
N VAL A 525 5.44 42.13 -5.68
CA VAL A 525 4.39 43.08 -5.31
C VAL A 525 3.05 42.33 -5.21
N ASN A 526 2.33 42.50 -4.09
CA ASN A 526 0.99 41.96 -3.84
C ASN A 526 0.82 40.43 -4.04
N SER A 527 1.90 39.66 -3.94
CA SER A 527 1.88 38.22 -4.20
C SER A 527 2.74 37.42 -3.22
N THR A 528 3.14 38.02 -2.10
CA THR A 528 4.03 37.43 -1.10
C THR A 528 3.26 37.13 0.19
N ARG A 529 3.39 35.90 0.69
CA ARG A 529 2.75 35.38 1.92
C ARG A 529 3.72 35.38 3.11
N ALA A 530 4.95 34.95 2.89
CA ALA A 530 5.98 34.84 3.93
C ALA A 530 7.36 35.18 3.33
N ILE A 531 8.25 35.71 4.17
CA ILE A 531 9.62 36.07 3.78
C ILE A 531 10.60 35.56 4.84
N ASP A 532 11.82 35.26 4.41
CA ASP A 532 12.94 35.07 5.33
C ASP A 532 14.28 35.35 4.64
N ALA A 533 15.30 35.67 5.43
CA ALA A 533 16.63 35.99 4.93
C ALA A 533 17.68 35.72 6.01
N ASP A 534 18.84 35.21 5.57
CA ASP A 534 20.07 35.16 6.36
C ASP A 534 21.25 35.38 5.40
N PHE A 535 22.42 35.73 5.94
CA PHE A 535 23.66 35.99 5.22
C PHE A 535 23.45 36.90 4.01
N LYS A 536 23.49 36.33 2.80
CA LYS A 536 23.29 37.01 1.51
C LYS A 536 22.21 36.34 0.68
N THR A 537 21.29 35.64 1.32
CA THR A 537 20.19 34.91 0.67
C THR A 537 18.86 35.40 1.20
N THR A 538 17.90 35.57 0.30
CA THR A 538 16.55 35.98 0.63
C THR A 538 15.59 35.05 -0.08
N CYS A 539 14.59 34.57 0.65
CA CYS A 539 13.54 33.73 0.10
C CYS A 539 12.16 34.27 0.48
N ALA A 540 11.18 33.91 -0.34
CA ALA A 540 9.79 34.25 -0.13
C ALA A 540 8.87 33.11 -0.57
N VAL A 541 7.80 32.91 0.18
CA VAL A 541 6.66 32.10 -0.23
C VAL A 541 5.62 33.04 -0.82
N LYS A 542 5.17 32.75 -2.04
CA LYS A 542 4.11 33.50 -2.72
C LYS A 542 2.72 33.10 -2.21
N THR A 543 1.71 33.91 -2.52
CA THR A 543 0.31 33.63 -2.13
C THR A 543 -0.28 32.38 -2.81
N ASP A 544 0.29 31.95 -3.93
CA ASP A 544 -0.02 30.66 -4.59
C ASP A 544 0.70 29.47 -3.94
N GLY A 545 1.48 29.70 -2.90
CA GLY A 545 2.28 28.69 -2.19
C GLY A 545 3.58 28.31 -2.91
N SER A 546 3.95 28.96 -4.01
CA SER A 546 5.23 28.72 -4.67
C SER A 546 6.38 29.43 -3.94
N VAL A 547 7.56 28.81 -3.92
CA VAL A 547 8.74 29.37 -3.25
C VAL A 547 9.68 30.05 -4.25
N ARG A 548 10.22 31.21 -3.88
CA ARG A 548 11.26 31.91 -4.64
C ARG A 548 12.45 32.25 -3.75
N CYS A 549 13.66 32.09 -4.26
CA CYS A 549 14.89 32.46 -3.58
C CYS A 549 15.81 33.26 -4.50
N TRP A 550 16.59 34.17 -3.94
CA TRP A 550 17.60 34.97 -4.65
C TRP A 550 18.73 35.41 -3.72
N GLY A 551 19.78 35.99 -4.29
CA GLY A 551 21.03 36.30 -3.63
C GLY A 551 22.12 35.28 -3.95
N LEU A 552 22.96 35.02 -2.95
CA LEU A 552 24.09 34.09 -3.04
C LEU A 552 23.63 32.64 -3.26
N ASN A 553 24.38 31.87 -4.05
CA ASN A 553 24.04 30.47 -4.39
C ASN A 553 25.25 29.52 -4.47
N ASP A 554 26.37 29.84 -3.82
CA ASP A 554 27.62 29.08 -4.00
C ASP A 554 27.54 27.63 -3.46
N HIS A 555 26.56 27.33 -2.61
CA HIS A 555 26.24 26.00 -2.07
C HIS A 555 24.90 25.44 -2.56
N GLY A 556 24.25 26.10 -3.52
CA GLY A 556 22.94 25.69 -4.00
C GLY A 556 21.77 26.11 -3.09
N GLN A 557 21.98 27.03 -2.15
CA GLN A 557 20.97 27.51 -1.19
C GLN A 557 19.77 28.23 -1.83
N LEU A 558 19.80 28.54 -3.12
CA LEU A 558 18.61 28.99 -3.85
C LEU A 558 17.71 27.84 -4.32
N GLY A 559 18.18 26.59 -4.28
CA GLY A 559 17.39 25.41 -4.62
C GLY A 559 17.00 25.32 -6.10
N THR A 560 17.74 25.99 -6.98
CA THR A 560 17.46 26.08 -8.43
C THR A 560 18.10 24.96 -9.26
N GLY A 561 18.80 24.02 -8.62
CA GLY A 561 19.64 23.02 -9.29
C GLY A 561 20.96 23.56 -9.83
N THR A 562 21.27 24.83 -9.58
CA THR A 562 22.51 25.50 -10.04
C THR A 562 23.30 26.04 -8.84
N LEU A 563 24.54 26.48 -9.09
CA LEU A 563 25.36 27.25 -8.13
C LEU A 563 25.46 28.74 -8.50
N SER A 564 24.63 29.19 -9.45
CA SER A 564 24.67 30.59 -9.92
C SER A 564 23.83 31.46 -9.00
N SER A 565 24.43 32.52 -8.46
CA SER A 565 23.71 33.56 -7.71
C SER A 565 22.66 34.23 -8.59
N SER A 566 21.56 34.72 -7.99
CA SER A 566 20.47 35.37 -8.71
C SER A 566 20.16 36.74 -8.11
N ASN A 567 20.04 37.77 -8.95
CA ASN A 567 19.66 39.13 -8.53
C ASN A 567 18.16 39.43 -8.70
N ILE A 568 17.39 38.43 -9.09
CA ILE A 568 15.93 38.44 -9.14
C ILE A 568 15.39 37.18 -8.45
N PRO A 569 14.17 37.21 -7.89
CA PRO A 569 13.55 36.02 -7.32
C PRO A 569 13.45 34.86 -8.33
N ALA A 570 14.17 33.76 -8.05
CA ALA A 570 14.20 32.57 -8.89
C ALA A 570 13.28 31.47 -8.33
N GLN A 571 12.62 30.71 -9.19
CA GLN A 571 11.79 29.56 -8.81
C GLN A 571 12.65 28.46 -8.20
N VAL A 572 12.33 28.04 -6.99
CA VAL A 572 12.92 26.86 -6.37
C VAL A 572 12.37 25.61 -7.07
N THR A 573 13.23 24.67 -7.42
CA THR A 573 12.86 23.46 -8.17
C THR A 573 11.85 22.62 -7.38
N GLY A 574 10.73 22.25 -8.01
CA GLY A 574 9.68 21.42 -7.40
C GLY A 574 8.69 22.15 -6.47
N LEU A 575 9.00 23.37 -6.03
CA LEU A 575 8.21 24.11 -5.02
C LEU A 575 7.27 25.13 -5.71
N THR A 576 6.31 24.63 -6.49
CA THR A 576 5.42 25.46 -7.35
C THR A 576 4.07 25.81 -6.72
N SER A 577 3.68 25.17 -5.61
CA SER A 577 2.48 25.49 -4.82
C SER A 577 2.52 24.75 -3.48
N GLY A 578 1.59 25.06 -2.56
CA GLY A 578 1.36 24.29 -1.34
C GLY A 578 2.32 24.57 -0.17
N PHE A 579 3.17 25.59 -0.25
CA PHE A 579 4.05 26.01 0.84
C PHE A 579 3.52 27.23 1.60
N SER A 580 3.90 27.28 2.89
CA SER A 580 3.43 28.29 3.83
C SER A 580 4.55 29.04 4.53
N VAL A 581 5.68 28.38 4.71
CA VAL A 581 6.83 28.87 5.48
C VAL A 581 8.11 28.59 4.69
N VAL A 582 9.02 29.55 4.71
CA VAL A 582 10.41 29.39 4.28
C VAL A 582 11.30 29.90 5.41
N ARG A 583 12.43 29.22 5.62
CA ARG A 583 13.46 29.57 6.59
C ARG A 583 14.83 29.49 5.96
N VAL A 584 15.59 30.57 6.08
CA VAL A 584 16.90 30.72 5.45
C VAL A 584 17.94 30.66 6.56
N GLY A 585 18.83 29.67 6.47
CA GLY A 585 20.07 29.64 7.25
C GLY A 585 21.21 30.30 6.48
N ARG A 586 22.44 30.26 7.03
CA ARG A 586 23.59 30.97 6.44
C ARG A 586 23.87 30.52 4.99
N TYR A 587 23.83 29.22 4.75
CA TYR A 587 24.07 28.60 3.43
C TYR A 587 23.11 27.45 3.12
N HIS A 588 22.04 27.28 3.88
CA HIS A 588 20.97 26.33 3.59
C HIS A 588 19.61 26.99 3.73
N THR A 589 18.56 26.33 3.24
CA THR A 589 17.20 26.85 3.30
C THR A 589 16.25 25.68 3.47
N CYS A 590 15.19 25.88 4.24
CA CYS A 590 14.12 24.93 4.44
C CYS A 590 12.76 25.55 4.12
N ALA A 591 11.83 24.77 3.62
CA ALA A 591 10.45 25.16 3.37
C ALA A 591 9.49 24.12 3.94
N LEU A 592 8.42 24.61 4.58
CA LEU A 592 7.39 23.79 5.18
C LEU A 592 6.07 24.01 4.45
N SER A 593 5.44 22.89 4.08
CA SER A 593 4.18 22.89 3.35
C SER A 593 2.97 23.23 4.24
N ASP A 594 1.84 23.58 3.65
CA ASP A 594 0.56 23.71 4.38
C ASP A 594 0.10 22.37 4.98
N SER A 595 0.54 21.23 4.43
CA SER A 595 0.26 19.88 4.94
C SER A 595 1.31 19.34 5.91
N GLY A 596 2.36 20.12 6.20
CA GLY A 596 3.35 19.80 7.23
C GLY A 596 4.48 18.85 6.80
N TYR A 597 4.72 18.68 5.50
CA TYR A 597 5.98 18.06 5.03
C TYR A 597 7.06 19.14 4.85
N LEU A 598 8.28 18.82 5.27
CA LEU A 598 9.44 19.69 5.34
C LEU A 598 10.45 19.31 4.25
N MET A 599 10.97 20.31 3.56
CA MET A 599 12.07 20.13 2.63
C MET A 599 13.22 21.09 2.93
N CYS A 600 14.47 20.65 2.79
CA CYS A 600 15.68 21.47 2.98
C CYS A 600 16.66 21.31 1.81
N TRP A 601 17.50 22.32 1.57
CA TRP A 601 18.55 22.32 0.53
C TRP A 601 19.66 23.33 0.84
N GLY A 602 20.78 23.25 0.11
CA GLY A 602 21.96 24.10 0.27
C GLY A 602 23.15 23.33 0.83
N GLU A 603 23.98 24.02 1.62
CA GLU A 603 25.14 23.45 2.32
C GLU A 603 24.70 22.35 3.30
N ASN A 604 25.50 21.28 3.40
CA ASN A 604 25.22 20.15 4.30
C ASN A 604 26.47 19.60 5.00
N GLU A 605 27.58 20.33 5.06
CA GLU A 605 28.84 19.79 5.62
C GLU A 605 28.70 19.31 7.07
N ASP A 606 27.81 19.93 7.85
CA ASP A 606 27.53 19.59 9.26
C ASP A 606 26.25 18.75 9.43
N GLY A 607 25.59 18.37 8.32
CA GLY A 607 24.32 17.64 8.33
C GLY A 607 23.08 18.51 8.53
N GLN A 608 23.17 19.83 8.34
CA GLN A 608 22.10 20.81 8.57
C GLN A 608 20.85 20.61 7.69
N LEU A 609 20.93 19.79 6.63
CA LEU A 609 19.77 19.40 5.84
C LEU A 609 18.99 18.23 6.47
N GLY A 610 19.60 17.43 7.33
CA GLY A 610 18.91 16.35 8.05
C GLY A 610 18.62 15.11 7.21
N ASP A 611 19.31 14.93 6.08
CA ASP A 611 19.10 13.83 5.13
C ASP A 611 19.97 12.58 5.42
N GLY A 612 20.66 12.56 6.55
CA GLY A 612 21.59 11.48 6.93
C GLY A 612 22.92 11.52 6.18
N THR A 613 23.19 12.56 5.40
CA THR A 613 24.44 12.73 4.65
C THR A 613 25.15 14.03 5.06
N THR A 614 26.33 14.26 4.44
CA THR A 614 27.07 15.53 4.54
C THR A 614 27.26 16.18 3.18
N THR A 615 26.36 15.91 2.22
CA THR A 615 26.49 16.38 0.83
C THR A 615 25.53 17.51 0.55
N ASP A 616 26.03 18.60 0.00
CA ASP A 616 25.22 19.74 -0.42
C ASP A 616 24.15 19.34 -1.42
N GLN A 617 22.93 19.86 -1.23
CA GLN A 617 21.79 19.59 -2.09
C GLN A 617 21.40 20.86 -2.84
N ARG A 618 21.48 20.84 -4.18
CA ARG A 618 21.14 22.01 -5.01
C ARG A 618 19.65 22.14 -5.30
N THR A 619 18.87 21.15 -4.87
CA THR A 619 17.42 21.09 -4.98
C THR A 619 16.84 20.61 -3.65
N PRO A 620 15.60 20.98 -3.32
CA PRO A 620 14.93 20.53 -2.09
C PRO A 620 14.93 19.00 -1.93
N ILE A 621 15.30 18.53 -0.74
CA ILE A 621 15.14 17.14 -0.30
C ILE A 621 14.17 17.07 0.89
N SER A 622 13.48 15.94 1.04
CA SER A 622 12.55 15.70 2.16
C SER A 622 13.30 15.46 3.48
N VAL A 623 12.75 15.94 4.59
CA VAL A 623 13.34 15.75 5.93
C VAL A 623 12.35 15.11 6.91
N GLY A 624 12.78 14.00 7.52
CA GLY A 624 12.01 13.25 8.50
C GLY A 624 12.79 12.09 9.11
N PHE A 625 12.18 11.34 10.03
CA PHE A 625 12.82 10.21 10.71
C PHE A 625 11.95 8.96 10.83
#